data_AF-A0A836UDT0-F1
#
_entry.id   AF-A0A836UDT0-F1
#
_cell.length_a   1.000
_cell.length_b   1.000
_cell.length_c   1.000
_cell.angle_alpha   90.00
_cell.angle_beta   90.00
_cell.angle_gamma   90.00
#
_symmetry.space_group_name_H-M   'P 1'
#
loop_
_entity.id
_entity.type
_entity.pdbx_description
1 polymer ?
#
loop_
_entity_poly.entity_id
_entity_poly.type
_entity_poly.pdbx_seq_one_letter_code
_entity_poly.pdbx_strand_id
1 'polypeptide(L)'
;MNEILYRIPPPPRALLLRGAAQEQARKVADACQLFDAWAAPAMKRAKLSLQAGPAKILVHGHCHQKALEGTGATIALLSAIPECEVIALDSGCCGMAGLFGYEHYELSQAIGERRLLPAVREAGPDAAVVATGFSCRQQVAHFTGVAAHSPATLLDSLCP
;
A
#
# COMPACT_ATOMS: atom_id res chain seq x y z
N MET A 1 -14.40 -20.32 10.90
CA MET A 1 -15.53 -19.40 11.11
C MET A 1 -15.09 -18.03 10.62
N ASN A 2 -15.78 -17.52 9.59
CA ASN A 2 -15.53 -16.31 8.78
C ASN A 2 -14.35 -16.31 7.80
N GLU A 3 -14.53 -17.04 6.70
CA GLU A 3 -14.02 -16.65 5.37
C GLU A 3 -14.77 -15.41 4.85
N ILE A 4 -14.54 -14.24 5.47
CA ILE A 4 -14.84 -12.96 4.82
C ILE A 4 -13.54 -12.49 4.16
N LEU A 5 -13.06 -13.28 3.21
CA LEU A 5 -12.18 -12.75 2.18
C LEU A 5 -13.06 -11.79 1.38
N TYR A 6 -12.69 -10.51 1.39
CA TYR A 6 -13.22 -9.47 0.52
C TYR A 6 -13.05 -9.89 -0.96
N ARG A 7 -13.90 -10.80 -1.44
CA ARG A 7 -14.16 -10.96 -2.87
C ARG A 7 -15.06 -9.81 -3.29
N ILE A 8 -14.44 -8.64 -3.44
CA ILE A 8 -15.03 -7.62 -4.30
C ILE A 8 -15.21 -8.32 -5.65
N PRO A 9 -16.44 -8.47 -6.17
CA PRO A 9 -16.65 -9.06 -7.48
C PRO A 9 -15.79 -8.29 -8.48
N PRO A 10 -15.10 -8.96 -9.43
CA PRO A 10 -14.29 -8.25 -10.40
C PRO A 10 -15.16 -7.13 -11.01
N PRO A 11 -14.66 -5.88 -11.11
CA PRO A 11 -15.44 -4.84 -11.75
C PRO A 11 -15.83 -5.34 -13.14
N PRO A 12 -16.91 -4.84 -13.76
CA PRO A 12 -17.24 -5.19 -15.14
C PRO A 12 -16.11 -4.70 -16.07
N ARG A 13 -15.02 -5.47 -16.15
CA ARG A 13 -13.75 -5.11 -16.78
C ARG A 13 -13.82 -5.53 -18.25
N ALA A 14 -13.52 -4.53 -19.10
CA ALA A 14 -13.45 -4.56 -20.56
C ALA A 14 -14.77 -4.34 -21.34
N LEU A 15 -15.51 -3.26 -21.08
CA LEU A 15 -16.64 -2.85 -21.93
C LEU A 15 -16.22 -2.06 -23.19
N LEU A 16 -14.99 -1.56 -23.28
CA LEU A 16 -14.53 -0.75 -24.42
C LEU A 16 -13.87 -1.57 -25.55
N LEU A 17 -13.34 -2.77 -25.26
CA LEU A 17 -12.70 -3.65 -26.25
C LEU A 17 -13.63 -4.81 -26.62
N ARG A 18 -13.59 -5.24 -27.89
CA ARG A 18 -14.44 -6.32 -28.43
C ARG A 18 -13.59 -7.39 -29.15
N GLY A 19 -14.13 -8.60 -29.26
CA GLY A 19 -13.50 -9.70 -30.01
C GLY A 19 -12.10 -10.06 -29.48
N ALA A 20 -11.17 -10.33 -30.40
CA ALA A 20 -9.80 -10.73 -30.06
C ALA A 20 -9.07 -9.75 -29.12
N ALA A 21 -9.28 -8.44 -29.29
CA ALA A 21 -8.67 -7.43 -28.43
C ALA A 21 -9.17 -7.51 -26.98
N GLN A 22 -10.45 -7.88 -26.77
CA GLN A 22 -10.98 -8.09 -25.42
C GLN A 22 -10.37 -9.33 -24.76
N GLU A 23 -10.17 -10.41 -25.52
CA GLU A 23 -9.54 -11.63 -25.02
C GLU A 23 -8.07 -11.38 -24.64
N GLN A 24 -7.32 -10.66 -25.48
CA GLN A 24 -5.95 -10.26 -25.19
C GLN A 24 -5.86 -9.37 -23.95
N ALA A 25 -6.74 -8.37 -23.85
CA ALA A 25 -6.78 -7.48 -22.69
C ALA A 25 -7.09 -8.25 -21.38
N ARG A 26 -7.96 -9.26 -21.44
CA ARG A 26 -8.23 -10.14 -20.28
C ARG A 26 -7.01 -10.93 -19.86
N LYS A 27 -6.26 -11.52 -20.82
CA LYS A 27 -5.01 -12.23 -20.51
C LYS A 27 -4.01 -11.34 -19.78
N VAL A 28 -3.87 -10.08 -20.19
CA VAL A 28 -3.00 -9.10 -19.51
C VAL A 28 -3.55 -8.75 -18.14
N ALA A 29 -4.85 -8.45 -18.03
CA ALA A 29 -5.47 -8.07 -16.77
C ALA A 29 -5.39 -9.19 -15.70
N ASP A 30 -5.55 -10.44 -16.10
CA ASP A 30 -5.44 -11.61 -15.21
C ASP A 30 -4.00 -11.84 -14.71
N ALA A 31 -3.00 -11.36 -15.46
CA ALA A 31 -1.59 -11.39 -15.07
C ALA A 31 -1.16 -10.16 -14.23
N CYS A 32 -1.97 -9.10 -14.18
CA CYS A 32 -1.68 -7.91 -13.39
C CYS A 32 -2.16 -8.07 -11.94
N GLN A 33 -1.21 -8.12 -11.02
CA GLN A 33 -1.48 -8.20 -9.58
C GLN A 33 -0.75 -7.09 -8.83
N LEU A 34 -1.35 -6.63 -7.73
CA LEU A 34 -0.62 -5.82 -6.76
C LEU A 34 0.50 -6.65 -6.14
N PHE A 35 1.63 -5.99 -5.86
CA PHE A 35 2.78 -6.63 -5.23
C PHE A 35 2.37 -7.38 -3.96
N ASP A 36 1.56 -6.76 -3.12
CA ASP A 36 1.18 -7.31 -1.82
C ASP A 36 0.28 -8.56 -1.93
N ALA A 37 -0.56 -8.63 -2.96
CA ALA A 37 -1.36 -9.81 -3.26
C ALA A 37 -0.51 -10.96 -3.83
N TRP A 38 0.55 -10.63 -4.57
CA TRP A 38 1.48 -11.60 -5.15
C TRP A 38 2.53 -12.11 -4.14
N ALA A 39 3.06 -11.24 -3.29
CA ALA A 39 4.20 -11.50 -2.43
C ALA A 39 3.89 -12.53 -1.35
N ALA A 40 2.74 -12.42 -0.66
CA ALA A 40 2.38 -13.36 0.42
C ALA A 40 2.41 -14.84 -0.02
N PRO A 41 1.73 -15.27 -1.12
CA PRO A 41 1.81 -16.64 -1.58
C PRO A 41 3.20 -16.99 -2.16
N ALA A 42 3.91 -16.04 -2.75
CA ALA A 42 5.27 -16.26 -3.25
C ALA A 42 6.27 -16.58 -2.12
N MET A 43 6.25 -15.78 -1.05
CA MET A 43 7.09 -15.97 0.14
C MET A 43 6.80 -17.32 0.81
N LYS A 44 5.52 -17.69 0.93
CA LYS A 44 5.13 -19.00 1.47
C LYS A 44 5.67 -20.16 0.64
N ARG A 45 5.60 -20.08 -0.71
CA ARG A 45 6.18 -21.11 -1.60
C ARG A 45 7.70 -21.17 -1.49
N ALA A 46 8.36 -20.02 -1.38
CA ALA A 46 9.79 -19.91 -1.20
C ALA A 46 10.27 -20.32 0.20
N LYS A 47 9.35 -20.57 1.16
CA LYS A 47 9.64 -20.80 2.57
C LYS A 47 10.53 -19.69 3.16
N LEU A 48 10.31 -18.44 2.71
CA LEU A 48 11.06 -17.29 3.17
C LEU A 48 10.63 -16.95 4.60
N SER A 49 11.59 -16.94 5.52
CA SER A 49 11.42 -16.45 6.89
C SER A 49 12.02 -15.05 7.01
N LEU A 50 11.24 -14.12 7.56
CA LEU A 50 11.71 -12.77 7.84
C LEU A 50 12.38 -12.72 9.22
N GLN A 51 13.38 -11.85 9.36
CA GLN A 51 13.90 -11.43 10.64
C GLN A 51 12.86 -10.57 11.39
N ALA A 52 13.04 -10.43 12.71
CA ALA A 52 12.20 -9.55 13.53
C ALA A 52 12.29 -8.10 13.00
N GLY A 53 11.13 -7.46 12.91
CA GLY A 53 10.98 -6.12 12.35
C GLY A 53 10.85 -5.01 13.40
N PRO A 54 10.43 -3.82 12.96
CA PRO A 54 10.04 -2.75 13.89
C PRO A 54 8.86 -3.20 14.76
N ALA A 55 8.79 -2.71 16.00
CA ALA A 55 7.71 -3.06 16.92
C ALA A 55 6.33 -2.66 16.38
N LYS A 56 6.28 -1.59 15.57
CA LYS A 56 5.04 -1.06 14.99
C LYS A 56 5.22 -0.67 13.53
N ILE A 57 4.21 -0.91 12.71
CA ILE A 57 4.12 -0.42 11.34
C ILE A 57 2.83 0.37 11.16
N LEU A 58 2.94 1.63 10.76
CA LEU A 58 1.80 2.43 10.30
C LEU A 58 1.67 2.30 8.78
N VAL A 59 0.50 1.84 8.31
CA VAL A 59 0.25 1.59 6.89
C VAL A 59 -0.67 2.66 6.31
N HIS A 60 -0.17 3.40 5.32
CA HIS A 60 -0.97 4.25 4.44
C HIS A 60 -1.16 3.60 3.08
N GLY A 61 -2.36 3.05 2.83
CA GLY A 61 -2.74 2.56 1.52
C GLY A 61 -2.96 3.68 0.52
N HIS A 62 -2.38 3.55 -0.68
CA HIS A 62 -2.63 4.46 -1.80
C HIS A 62 -4.13 4.58 -2.09
N CYS A 63 -4.62 5.79 -2.40
CA CYS A 63 -6.04 6.05 -2.62
C CYS A 63 -6.64 5.16 -3.73
N HIS A 64 -5.94 4.96 -4.84
CA HIS A 64 -6.41 4.06 -5.92
C HIS A 64 -6.46 2.60 -5.48
N GLN A 65 -5.49 2.15 -4.67
CA GLN A 65 -5.50 0.79 -4.14
C GLN A 65 -6.70 0.60 -3.23
N LYS A 66 -6.93 1.53 -2.30
CA LYS A 66 -8.09 1.48 -1.38
C LYS A 66 -9.42 1.43 -2.14
N ALA A 67 -9.56 2.20 -3.22
CA ALA A 67 -10.77 2.25 -4.01
C ALA A 67 -11.01 1.00 -4.85
N LEU A 68 -9.95 0.35 -5.35
CA LEU A 68 -10.07 -0.78 -6.28
C LEU A 68 -10.03 -2.15 -5.59
N GLU A 69 -9.15 -2.33 -4.60
CA GLU A 69 -8.85 -3.64 -4.00
C GLU A 69 -8.83 -3.61 -2.46
N GLY A 70 -8.74 -2.44 -1.85
CA GLY A 70 -8.52 -2.30 -0.41
C GLY A 70 -7.07 -2.55 0.00
N THR A 71 -6.82 -2.54 1.30
CA THR A 71 -5.47 -2.71 1.90
C THR A 71 -5.29 -4.05 2.63
N GLY A 72 -6.28 -4.94 2.57
CA GLY A 72 -6.26 -6.20 3.32
C GLY A 72 -5.05 -7.07 2.99
N ALA A 73 -4.67 -7.18 1.71
CA ALA A 73 -3.48 -7.92 1.30
C ALA A 73 -2.18 -7.31 1.85
N THR A 74 -2.06 -5.98 1.83
CA THR A 74 -0.90 -5.28 2.41
C THR A 74 -0.79 -5.54 3.91
N ILE A 75 -1.89 -5.44 4.64
CA ILE A 75 -1.92 -5.66 6.10
C ILE A 75 -1.52 -7.11 6.38
N ALA A 76 -2.15 -8.08 5.72
CA ALA A 76 -1.85 -9.50 5.92
C ALA A 76 -0.38 -9.85 5.61
N LEU A 77 0.19 -9.25 4.56
CA LEU A 77 1.59 -9.44 4.20
C LEU A 77 2.53 -8.89 5.28
N LEU A 78 2.28 -7.68 5.77
CA LEU A 78 3.13 -7.05 6.79
C LEU A 78 2.95 -7.70 8.16
N SER A 79 1.74 -8.20 8.48
CA SER A 79 1.48 -8.94 9.72
C SER A 79 2.18 -10.31 9.78
N ALA A 80 2.82 -10.75 8.69
CA ALA A 80 3.68 -11.93 8.71
C ALA A 80 5.08 -11.63 9.29
N ILE A 81 5.42 -10.36 9.52
CA ILE A 81 6.67 -9.96 10.19
C ILE A 81 6.56 -10.35 11.68
N PRO A 82 7.56 -11.07 12.23
CA PRO A 82 7.56 -11.43 13.65
C PRO A 82 7.55 -10.22 14.58
N GLU A 83 6.83 -10.33 15.69
CA GLU A 83 6.85 -9.36 16.81
C GLU A 83 6.45 -7.93 16.42
N CYS A 84 5.64 -7.78 15.37
CA CYS A 84 5.27 -6.49 14.80
C CYS A 84 3.75 -6.21 14.88
N GLU A 85 3.37 -5.06 15.43
CA GLU A 85 2.00 -4.54 15.37
C GLU A 85 1.78 -3.75 14.06
N VAL A 86 0.84 -4.19 13.22
CA VAL A 86 0.51 -3.50 11.96
C VAL A 86 -0.80 -2.72 12.11
N ILE A 87 -0.73 -1.40 11.93
CA ILE A 87 -1.85 -0.48 12.08
C ILE A 87 -2.16 0.18 10.74
N ALA A 88 -3.34 -0.07 10.19
CA ALA A 88 -3.81 0.63 9.01
C ALA A 88 -4.36 2.02 9.38
N LEU A 89 -3.79 3.08 8.78
CA LEU A 89 -4.25 4.44 9.02
C LEU A 89 -5.57 4.71 8.31
N ASP A 90 -6.58 5.14 9.06
CA ASP A 90 -7.82 5.72 8.52
C ASP A 90 -7.55 7.11 7.93
N SER A 91 -6.89 7.11 6.78
CA SER A 91 -6.42 8.28 6.07
C SER A 91 -6.97 8.28 4.64
N GLY A 92 -7.23 9.47 4.10
CA GLY A 92 -7.71 9.66 2.73
C GLY A 92 -6.58 9.61 1.69
N CYS A 93 -6.56 10.58 0.78
CA CYS A 93 -5.41 10.81 -0.11
C CYS A 93 -4.24 11.41 0.68
N CYS A 94 -3.00 11.22 0.22
CA CYS A 94 -1.83 11.91 0.77
C CYS A 94 -1.75 13.38 0.34
N GLY A 95 -2.43 13.76 -0.75
CA GLY A 95 -2.44 15.11 -1.30
C GLY A 95 -1.53 15.31 -2.51
N MET A 96 -0.55 14.44 -2.76
CA MET A 96 0.44 14.65 -3.84
C MET A 96 -0.13 14.47 -5.24
N ALA A 97 -0.75 13.32 -5.53
CA ALA A 97 -1.34 12.99 -6.84
C ALA A 97 -0.48 13.35 -8.09
N GLY A 98 0.85 13.25 -8.00
CA GLY A 98 1.76 13.57 -9.11
C GLY A 98 1.98 15.07 -9.27
N LEU A 99 1.82 15.61 -10.49
CA LEU A 99 2.04 17.04 -10.78
C LEU A 99 1.10 17.94 -9.96
N PHE A 100 -0.12 17.47 -9.68
CA PHE A 100 -1.13 18.20 -8.92
C PHE A 100 -0.58 18.80 -7.62
N GLY A 101 0.18 18.04 -6.85
CA GLY A 101 0.69 18.50 -5.55
C GLY A 101 1.75 19.60 -5.67
N TYR A 102 2.42 19.71 -6.82
CA TYR A 102 3.33 20.81 -7.10
C TYR A 102 2.57 22.07 -7.52
N GLU A 103 1.54 21.93 -8.37
CA GLU A 103 0.73 23.06 -8.86
C GLU A 103 -0.22 23.61 -7.79
N HIS A 104 -0.64 22.76 -6.85
CA HIS A 104 -1.57 23.09 -5.78
C HIS A 104 -0.97 22.81 -4.40
N TYR A 105 0.22 23.36 -4.15
CA TYR A 105 1.03 23.07 -2.96
C TYR A 105 0.25 23.18 -1.63
N GLU A 106 -0.41 24.31 -1.37
CA GLU A 106 -1.12 24.53 -0.10
C GLU A 106 -2.31 23.56 0.07
N LEU A 107 -3.04 23.29 -1.02
CA LEU A 107 -4.13 22.32 -1.01
C LEU A 107 -3.62 20.89 -0.83
N SER A 108 -2.52 20.54 -1.47
CA SER A 108 -1.84 19.26 -1.33
C SER A 108 -1.44 19.01 0.12
N GLN A 109 -0.79 20.00 0.73
CA GLN A 109 -0.44 19.98 2.14
C GLN A 109 -1.69 19.83 3.02
N ALA A 110 -2.70 20.67 2.82
CA ALA A 110 -3.94 20.63 3.58
C ALA A 110 -4.64 19.26 3.54
N ILE A 111 -4.62 18.58 2.38
CA ILE A 111 -5.15 17.21 2.24
C ILE A 111 -4.36 16.22 3.11
N GLY A 112 -3.03 16.26 3.03
CA GLY A 112 -2.15 15.39 3.84
C GLY A 112 -2.30 15.62 5.35
N GLU A 113 -2.47 16.89 5.73
CA GLU A 113 -2.63 17.34 7.13
C GLU A 113 -3.93 16.86 7.79
N ARG A 114 -4.91 16.37 7.03
CA ARG A 114 -6.18 15.89 7.59
C ARG A 114 -6.00 14.69 8.53
N ARG A 115 -5.10 13.76 8.18
CA ARG A 115 -4.91 12.48 8.91
C ARG A 115 -3.51 11.90 8.75
N LEU A 116 -2.96 11.88 7.54
CA LEU A 116 -1.72 11.16 7.25
C LEU A 116 -0.50 11.78 7.93
N LEU A 117 -0.27 13.07 7.68
CA LEU A 117 0.95 13.75 8.16
C LEU A 117 1.00 13.84 9.70
N PRO A 118 -0.11 14.16 10.41
CA PRO A 118 -0.12 14.11 11.88
C PRO A 118 0.19 12.71 12.43
N ALA A 119 -0.47 11.67 11.91
CA ALA A 119 -0.25 10.30 12.38
C ALA A 119 1.20 9.83 12.18
N VAL A 120 1.87 10.26 11.10
CA VAL A 120 3.28 9.98 10.88
C VAL A 120 4.18 10.70 11.90
N ARG A 121 3.90 11.97 12.21
CA ARG A 121 4.68 12.73 13.20
C ARG A 121 4.51 12.18 14.62
N GLU A 122 3.37 11.58 14.91
CA GLU A 122 3.04 10.99 16.21
C GLU A 122 3.46 9.51 16.35
N ALA A 123 3.98 8.89 15.28
CA ALA A 123 4.28 7.45 15.24
C ALA A 123 5.31 7.00 16.28
N GLY A 124 6.22 7.89 16.68
CA GLY A 124 7.35 7.60 17.57
C GLY A 124 8.53 6.93 16.85
N PRO A 125 9.69 6.82 17.52
CA PRO A 125 10.93 6.31 16.91
C PRO A 125 10.91 4.81 16.61
N ASP A 126 10.06 4.04 17.31
CA ASP A 126 9.98 2.57 17.17
C ASP A 126 9.00 2.12 16.08
N ALA A 127 8.37 3.07 15.38
CA ALA A 127 7.40 2.80 14.33
C ALA A 127 8.01 3.01 12.93
N ALA A 128 7.86 2.01 12.07
CA ALA A 128 8.08 2.20 10.64
C ALA A 128 6.80 2.72 9.98
N VAL A 129 6.97 3.61 9.00
CA VAL A 129 5.86 4.07 8.15
C VAL A 129 5.94 3.35 6.81
N VAL A 130 4.85 2.71 6.40
CA VAL A 130 4.72 2.07 5.09
C VAL A 130 3.67 2.79 4.27
N ALA A 131 4.03 3.22 3.06
CA ALA A 131 3.07 3.72 2.08
C ALA A 131 3.26 3.03 0.73
N THR A 132 2.18 2.46 0.20
CA THR A 132 2.24 1.66 -1.03
C THR A 132 2.52 2.50 -2.28
N GLY A 133 2.01 3.73 -2.32
CA GLY A 133 2.24 4.66 -3.43
C GLY A 133 3.58 5.41 -3.35
N PHE A 134 4.28 5.51 -4.48
CA PHE A 134 5.51 6.29 -4.59
C PHE A 134 5.31 7.76 -4.19
N SER A 135 4.32 8.43 -4.77
CA SER A 135 4.02 9.83 -4.47
C SER A 135 3.58 10.03 -3.01
N CYS A 136 2.97 9.03 -2.37
CA CYS A 136 2.66 9.10 -0.93
C CYS A 136 3.94 9.10 -0.08
N ARG A 137 4.93 8.28 -0.43
CA ARG A 137 6.22 8.28 0.30
C ARG A 137 6.96 9.60 0.16
N GLN A 138 6.96 10.18 -1.04
CA GLN A 138 7.56 11.50 -1.29
C GLN A 138 6.84 12.60 -0.50
N GLN A 139 5.50 12.60 -0.48
CA GLN A 139 4.71 13.54 0.31
C GLN A 139 5.05 13.45 1.80
N VAL A 140 5.10 12.24 2.34
CA VAL A 140 5.44 12.01 3.76
C VAL A 140 6.84 12.54 4.03
N ALA A 141 7.84 12.15 3.23
CA ALA A 141 9.21 12.63 3.40
C ALA A 141 9.33 14.15 3.35
N HIS A 142 8.65 14.80 2.41
CA HIS A 142 8.68 16.26 2.24
C HIS A 142 8.13 17.02 3.45
N PHE A 143 7.02 16.55 4.04
CA PHE A 143 6.32 17.29 5.11
C PHE A 143 6.63 16.82 6.53
N THR A 144 7.22 15.64 6.72
CA THR A 144 7.54 15.11 8.06
C THR A 144 9.00 14.77 8.26
N GLY A 145 9.81 14.73 7.19
CA GLY A 145 11.19 14.23 7.23
C GLY A 145 11.30 12.71 7.42
N VAL A 146 10.18 11.99 7.54
CA VAL A 146 10.16 10.54 7.75
C VAL A 146 10.27 9.82 6.40
N ALA A 147 11.27 8.97 6.26
CA ALA A 147 11.41 8.10 5.09
C ALA A 147 10.45 6.91 5.18
N ALA A 148 9.26 7.04 4.59
CA ALA A 148 8.32 5.92 4.50
C ALA A 148 8.85 4.82 3.55
N HIS A 149 8.65 3.56 3.92
CA HIS A 149 8.99 2.40 3.10
C HIS A 149 7.86 2.03 2.14
N SER A 150 8.21 1.40 1.01
CA SER A 150 7.27 0.54 0.30
C SER A 150 7.18 -0.82 1.02
N PRO A 151 6.11 -1.61 0.82
CA PRO A 151 6.06 -2.97 1.35
C PRO A 151 7.27 -3.81 0.91
N ALA A 152 7.65 -3.73 -0.37
CA ALA A 152 8.79 -4.46 -0.90
C ALA A 152 10.11 -4.11 -0.19
N THR A 153 10.42 -2.81 -0.05
CA THR A 153 11.66 -2.36 0.59
C THR A 153 11.73 -2.68 2.09
N LEU A 154 10.58 -2.71 2.79
CA LEU A 154 10.57 -3.11 4.20
C LEU A 154 10.77 -4.62 4.35
N LEU A 155 10.16 -5.42 3.47
CA LEU A 155 10.36 -6.87 3.47
C LEU A 155 11.80 -7.24 3.12
N ASP A 156 12.38 -6.57 2.12
CA ASP A 156 13.76 -6.75 1.69
C ASP A 156 14.74 -6.51 2.84
N SER A 157 14.54 -5.45 3.63
CA SER A 157 15.41 -5.15 4.78
C SER A 157 15.32 -6.18 5.92
N LEU A 158 14.34 -7.08 5.88
CA LEU A 158 14.11 -8.14 6.86
C LEU A 158 14.40 -9.54 6.30
N CYS A 159 14.84 -9.63 5.04
CA CYS A 159 15.29 -10.89 4.48
C CYS A 159 16.66 -11.28 5.06
N PRO A 160 16.89 -12.57 5.37
CA PRO A 160 18.14 -13.05 5.95
C PRO A 160 19.32 -13.03 4.97
#